data_AF-A0A0G0NYD4-F1
#
_entry.id   AF-A0A0G0NYD4-F1
#
_cell.length_a   1.000
_cell.length_b   1.000
_cell.length_c   1.000
_cell.angle_alpha   90.00
_cell.angle_beta   90.00
_cell.angle_gamma   90.00
#
_symmetry.space_group_name_H-M   'P 1'
#
loop_
_entity.id
_entity.type
_entity.pdbx_description
1 polymer ?
#
loop_
_entity_poly.entity_id
_entity_poly.type
_entity_poly.pdbx_seq_one_letter_code
_entity_poly.pdbx_strand_id
1 'polypeptide(L)'
;MSLQWQAIIVLVILLVFMFLLWRRAKSQLNDVSFSKSSLSSKYGKMTEQFMPFLKNYPYDPQNFRFLGTPIDGVQFENDKIILIEFKTANSQLTERQRQIAELIWQKRIEFEEHRIE
;
A
#
# COMPACT_ATOMS: atom_id res chain seq x y z
N MET A 1 41.89 -0.34 -42.48
CA MET A 1 41.44 -0.85 -41.17
C MET A 1 41.03 -2.30 -41.38
N SER A 2 41.60 -3.26 -40.64
CA SER A 2 41.34 -4.69 -40.95
C SER A 2 39.90 -5.08 -40.57
N LEU A 3 39.32 -6.02 -41.32
CA LEU A 3 37.93 -6.50 -41.16
C LEU A 3 37.61 -6.96 -39.73
N GLN A 4 38.63 -7.45 -39.02
CA GLN A 4 38.55 -7.85 -37.61
C GLN A 4 38.19 -6.69 -36.68
N TRP A 5 38.75 -5.49 -36.91
CA TRP A 5 38.42 -4.31 -36.10
C TRP A 5 36.98 -3.83 -36.31
N GLN A 6 36.45 -3.93 -37.53
CA GLN A 6 35.06 -3.57 -37.82
C GLN A 6 34.08 -4.53 -37.12
N ALA A 7 34.37 -5.83 -37.12
CA ALA A 7 33.55 -6.82 -36.42
C ALA A 7 33.52 -6.58 -34.90
N ILE A 8 34.66 -6.23 -34.30
CA ILE A 8 34.75 -5.90 -32.87
C ILE A 8 33.90 -4.67 -32.54
N ILE A 9 33.97 -3.62 -33.36
CA ILE A 9 33.18 -2.40 -33.14
C ILE A 9 31.68 -2.68 -33.18
N VAL A 10 31.21 -3.47 -34.16
CA VAL A 10 29.79 -3.83 -34.28
C VAL A 10 29.32 -4.66 -33.08
N LEU A 11 30.14 -5.61 -32.61
CA LEU A 11 29.82 -6.44 -31.45
C LEU A 11 29.69 -5.59 -30.18
N VAL A 12 30.60 -4.63 -29.95
CA VAL A 12 30.54 -3.73 -28.79
C VAL A 12 29.29 -2.86 -28.85
N ILE A 13 28.94 -2.33 -30.01
CA ILE A 13 27.71 -1.53 -30.18
C ILE A 13 26.47 -2.37 -29.88
N LEU A 14 26.41 -3.62 -30.36
CA LEU A 14 25.31 -4.55 -30.07
C LEU A 14 25.18 -4.84 -28.58
N LEU A 15 26.29 -5.10 -27.89
CA LEU A 15 26.31 -5.36 -26.44
C LEU A 15 25.83 -4.15 -25.63
N VAL A 16 26.30 -2.95 -25.98
CA VAL A 16 25.86 -1.70 -25.34
C VAL A 16 24.38 -1.47 -25.59
N PHE A 17 23.91 -1.66 -26.83
CA PHE A 17 22.50 -1.53 -27.18
C PHE A 17 21.62 -2.50 -26.39
N MET A 18 22.02 -3.78 -26.31
CA MET A 18 21.33 -4.81 -25.53
C MET A 18 21.29 -4.45 -24.04
N PHE A 19 22.39 -3.94 -23.49
CA PHE A 19 22.48 -3.48 -22.10
C PHE A 19 21.53 -2.31 -21.81
N LEU A 20 21.43 -1.34 -22.72
CA LEU A 20 20.51 -0.20 -22.59
C LEU A 20 19.03 -0.64 -22.62
N LEU A 21 18.68 -1.57 -23.53
CA LEU A 21 17.33 -2.14 -23.59
C LEU A 21 16.97 -2.90 -22.31
N TRP A 22 17.89 -3.72 -21.80
CA TRP A 22 17.68 -4.43 -20.54
C TRP A 22 17.48 -3.46 -19.37
N ARG A 23 18.31 -2.41 -19.27
CA ARG A 23 18.17 -1.39 -18.22
C ARG A 23 16.81 -0.69 -18.26
N ARG A 24 16.29 -0.42 -19.46
CA ARG A 24 14.98 0.22 -19.65
C ARG A 24 13.82 -0.72 -19.31
N ALA A 25 13.90 -2.00 -19.67
CA ALA A 25 12.90 -3.00 -19.36
C ALA A 25 12.80 -3.29 -17.84
N LYS A 26 13.94 -3.33 -17.13
CA LYS A 26 13.99 -3.59 -15.69
C LYS A 26 13.36 -2.46 -14.86
N SER A 27 13.45 -1.21 -15.32
CA SER A 27 12.87 -0.04 -14.63
C SER A 27 11.34 -0.15 -14.49
N GLN A 28 10.64 -0.68 -15.50
CA GLN A 28 9.17 -0.74 -15.49
C GLN A 28 8.61 -1.87 -14.62
N LEU A 29 9.36 -2.96 -14.42
CA LEU A 29 8.94 -4.08 -13.58
C LEU A 29 9.12 -3.80 -12.08
N ASN A 30 10.08 -2.94 -11.74
CA ASN A 30 10.35 -2.56 -10.37
C ASN A 30 9.24 -1.65 -9.81
N ASP A 31 8.79 -0.64 -10.56
CA ASP A 31 7.84 0.35 -10.01
C ASP A 31 6.47 -0.24 -9.64
N VAL A 32 6.01 -1.29 -10.34
CA VAL A 32 4.72 -1.93 -10.09
C VAL A 32 4.78 -2.93 -8.91
N SER A 33 5.92 -3.61 -8.73
CA SER A 33 6.11 -4.62 -7.68
C SER A 33 6.57 -4.03 -6.35
N PHE A 34 7.42 -2.98 -6.37
CA PHE A 34 7.83 -2.25 -5.17
C PHE A 34 6.68 -1.48 -4.55
N SER A 35 5.80 -0.87 -5.35
CA SER A 35 4.69 -0.08 -4.80
C SER A 35 3.75 -0.93 -3.94
N LYS A 36 3.32 -2.11 -4.42
CA LYS A 36 2.34 -2.95 -3.71
C LYS A 36 2.92 -3.67 -2.47
N SER A 37 4.13 -4.22 -2.58
CA SER A 37 4.79 -4.95 -1.48
C SER A 37 5.36 -4.03 -0.40
N SER A 38 5.88 -2.86 -0.79
CA SER A 38 6.40 -1.88 0.17
C SER A 38 5.29 -1.19 0.95
N LEU A 39 4.11 -0.99 0.36
CA LEU A 39 2.97 -0.39 1.04
C LEU A 39 2.49 -1.29 2.18
N SER A 40 2.17 -2.56 1.93
CA SER A 40 1.75 -3.50 2.98
C SER A 40 2.79 -3.62 4.10
N SER A 41 4.08 -3.71 3.74
CA SER A 41 5.17 -3.77 4.72
C SER A 41 5.36 -2.46 5.48
N LYS A 42 5.19 -1.30 4.81
CA LYS A 42 5.21 0.02 5.47
C LYS A 42 4.01 0.19 6.39
N TYR A 43 2.82 -0.24 5.98
CA TYR A 43 1.61 -0.15 6.79
C TYR A 43 1.72 -1.03 8.04
N GLY A 44 2.22 -2.27 7.92
CA GLY A 44 2.53 -3.12 9.08
C GLY A 44 3.54 -2.47 10.03
N LYS A 45 4.62 -1.90 9.50
CA LYS A 45 5.62 -1.17 10.31
C LYS A 45 5.05 0.07 10.97
N MET A 46 4.18 0.83 10.30
CA MET A 46 3.53 1.99 10.90
C MET A 46 2.58 1.54 12.01
N THR A 47 1.76 0.51 11.81
CA THR A 47 0.93 -0.06 12.87
C THR A 47 1.76 -0.51 14.07
N GLU A 48 2.83 -1.27 13.86
CA GLU A 48 3.74 -1.69 14.95
C GLU A 48 4.39 -0.52 15.70
N GLN A 49 4.73 0.56 15.01
CA GLN A 49 5.36 1.74 15.62
C GLN A 49 4.35 2.66 16.31
N PHE A 50 3.12 2.79 15.81
CA PHE A 50 2.11 3.70 16.36
C PHE A 50 1.26 3.09 17.49
N MET A 51 1.02 1.77 17.44
CA MET A 51 0.16 1.07 18.42
C MET A 51 0.67 1.11 19.87
N PRO A 52 1.99 1.06 20.16
CA PRO A 52 2.50 1.21 21.52
C PRO A 52 2.12 2.55 22.20
N PHE A 53 1.82 3.59 21.42
CA PHE A 53 1.37 4.88 21.95
C PHE A 53 -0.13 4.90 22.28
N LEU A 54 -0.90 4.00 21.70
CA LEU A 54 -2.28 3.74 22.09
C LEU A 54 -2.26 2.82 23.32
N LYS A 55 -1.89 3.39 24.47
CA LYS A 55 -1.74 2.67 25.75
C LYS A 55 -2.93 1.77 26.13
N ASN A 56 -4.10 1.99 25.53
CA ASN A 56 -5.35 1.28 25.81
C ASN A 56 -6.05 0.75 24.54
N TYR A 57 -5.32 0.37 23.48
CA TYR A 57 -5.97 -0.25 22.33
C TYR A 57 -6.55 -1.62 22.72
N PRO A 58 -7.87 -1.85 22.59
CA PRO A 58 -8.53 -3.02 23.19
C PRO A 58 -8.50 -4.29 22.31
N TYR A 59 -7.87 -4.24 21.15
CA TYR A 59 -7.86 -5.31 20.14
C TYR A 59 -6.44 -5.75 19.78
N ASP A 60 -6.28 -6.87 19.07
CA ASP A 60 -4.99 -7.30 18.54
C ASP A 60 -4.58 -6.37 17.37
N PRO A 61 -3.51 -5.58 17.51
CA PRO A 61 -3.07 -4.68 16.45
C PRO A 61 -2.65 -5.39 15.15
N GLN A 62 -2.32 -6.68 15.20
CA GLN A 62 -1.96 -7.44 13.99
C GLN A 62 -3.15 -7.62 13.04
N ASN A 63 -4.37 -7.54 13.56
CA ASN A 63 -5.60 -7.62 12.76
C ASN A 63 -6.15 -6.23 12.38
N PHE A 64 -5.41 -5.17 12.69
CA PHE A 64 -5.72 -3.82 12.21
C PHE A 64 -5.18 -3.60 10.79
N ARG A 65 -5.96 -2.93 9.95
CA ARG A 65 -5.55 -2.47 8.61
C ARG A 65 -5.76 -0.97 8.50
N PHE A 66 -4.64 -0.25 8.37
CA PHE A 66 -4.67 1.19 8.15
C PHE A 66 -5.19 1.53 6.74
N LEU A 67 -6.04 2.56 6.66
CA LEU A 67 -6.60 3.10 5.42
C LEU A 67 -6.21 4.57 5.21
N GLY A 68 -6.32 5.41 6.26
CA GLY A 68 -6.02 6.85 6.21
C GLY A 68 -7.28 7.73 6.22
N THR A 69 -7.52 8.53 5.18
CA THR A 69 -8.69 9.42 5.11
C THR A 69 -9.79 8.77 4.27
N PRO A 70 -11.08 8.82 4.66
CA PRO A 70 -11.66 9.56 5.80
C PRO A 70 -11.73 8.81 7.14
N ILE A 71 -11.35 7.54 7.20
CA ILE A 71 -11.31 6.70 8.41
C ILE A 71 -9.92 6.08 8.55
N ASP A 72 -9.27 6.24 9.70
CA ASP A 72 -7.89 5.79 9.91
C ASP A 72 -7.67 4.30 9.59
N GLY A 73 -8.60 3.41 9.93
CA GLY A 73 -8.48 2.00 9.54
C GLY A 73 -9.64 1.09 9.91
N VAL A 74 -9.43 -0.21 9.70
CA VAL A 74 -10.39 -1.28 9.96
C VAL A 74 -9.73 -2.34 10.84
N GLN A 75 -10.38 -2.68 11.95
CA GLN A 75 -10.01 -3.80 12.81
C GLN A 75 -10.86 -5.02 12.46
N PHE A 76 -10.19 -6.16 12.27
CA PHE A 76 -10.83 -7.44 12.01
C PHE A 76 -10.79 -8.31 13.26
N GLU A 77 -11.95 -8.61 13.84
CA GLU A 77 -12.10 -9.58 14.92
C GLU A 77 -12.82 -10.83 14.41
N ASN A 78 -12.82 -11.89 15.21
CA ASN A 78 -13.47 -13.15 14.83
C ASN A 78 -14.99 -13.02 14.67
N ASP A 79 -15.63 -12.04 15.35
CA ASP A 79 -17.08 -11.86 15.40
C ASP A 79 -17.58 -10.53 14.82
N LYS A 80 -16.66 -9.60 14.47
CA LYS A 80 -17.03 -8.25 14.00
C LYS A 80 -15.90 -7.59 13.20
N ILE A 81 -16.32 -6.64 12.36
CA ILE A 81 -15.44 -5.73 11.65
C ILE A 81 -15.72 -4.33 12.19
N ILE A 82 -14.67 -3.61 12.59
CA ILE A 82 -14.79 -2.32 13.26
C ILE A 82 -14.04 -1.27 12.46
N LEU A 83 -14.74 -0.22 12.02
CA LEU A 83 -14.09 0.97 11.48
C LEU A 83 -13.61 1.85 12.64
N ILE A 84 -12.33 2.24 12.63
CA ILE A 84 -11.69 2.95 13.72
C ILE A 84 -11.12 4.27 13.20
N GLU A 85 -11.45 5.34 13.92
CA GLU A 85 -10.86 6.67 13.79
C GLU A 85 -10.22 7.03 15.13
N PHE A 86 -8.93 7.35 15.11
CA PHE A 86 -8.19 7.78 16.30
C PHE A 86 -8.28 9.30 16.43
N LYS A 87 -8.67 9.76 17.62
CA LYS A 87 -8.70 11.18 17.96
C LYS A 87 -7.79 11.43 19.15
N THR A 88 -7.04 12.53 19.09
CA THR A 88 -6.26 13.02 20.22
C THR A 88 -7.09 14.01 21.02
N ALA A 89 -7.11 13.84 22.34
CA ALA A 89 -7.72 14.75 23.30
C ALA A 89 -9.16 15.18 22.92
N ASN A 90 -9.37 16.46 22.61
CA ASN A 90 -10.67 17.06 22.32
C ASN A 90 -11.02 17.08 20.82
N SER A 91 -10.28 16.34 20.00
CA SER A 91 -10.54 16.29 18.55
C SER A 91 -11.86 15.59 18.26
N GLN A 92 -12.68 16.23 17.43
CA GLN A 92 -14.01 15.77 17.07
C GLN A 92 -14.00 15.09 15.69
N LEU A 93 -15.00 14.25 15.43
CA LEU A 93 -15.22 13.72 14.08
C LEU A 93 -15.44 14.86 13.08
N THR A 94 -14.84 14.76 11.91
CA THR A 94 -15.16 15.64 10.78
C THR A 94 -16.58 15.39 10.28
N GLU A 95 -17.15 16.31 9.50
CA GLU A 95 -18.47 16.10 8.91
C GLU A 95 -18.52 14.80 8.08
N ARG A 96 -17.49 14.54 7.26
CA ARG A 96 -17.39 13.31 6.47
C ARG A 96 -17.34 12.06 7.34
N GLN A 97 -16.61 12.10 8.45
CA GLN A 97 -16.53 11.00 9.42
C GLN A 97 -17.87 10.75 10.12
N ARG A 98 -18.58 11.81 10.49
CA ARG A 98 -19.93 11.70 11.08
C ARG A 98 -20.91 11.07 10.11
N GLN A 99 -20.88 11.45 8.83
CA GLN A 99 -21.72 10.83 7.80
C GLN A 99 -21.44 9.32 7.68
N ILE A 100 -20.17 8.91 7.74
CA ILE A 100 -19.80 7.49 7.71
C ILE A 100 -20.29 6.77 8.96
N ALA A 101 -20.13 7.36 10.15
CA ALA A 101 -20.65 6.81 11.40
C ALA A 101 -22.18 6.61 11.33
N GLU A 102 -22.91 7.57 10.75
CA GLU A 102 -24.35 7.47 10.56
C GLU A 102 -24.73 6.31 9.62
N LEU A 103 -24.01 6.13 8.50
CA LEU A 103 -24.23 4.98 7.61
C LEU A 103 -24.04 3.65 8.37
N ILE A 104 -23.04 3.57 9.23
CA ILE A 104 -22.77 2.39 10.06
C ILE A 104 -23.92 2.15 11.05
N TRP A 105 -24.36 3.18 11.78
CA TRP A 105 -25.46 3.06 12.74
C TRP A 105 -26.79 2.68 12.10
N GLN A 106 -27.03 3.18 10.88
CA GLN A 106 -28.18 2.82 10.06
C GLN A 106 -28.03 1.46 9.36
N LYS A 107 -26.94 0.72 9.62
CA LYS A 107 -26.61 -0.58 9.01
C LYS A 107 -26.53 -0.55 7.47
N ARG A 108 -26.17 0.59 6.89
CA ARG A 108 -25.91 0.77 5.46
C ARG A 108 -24.45 0.44 5.12
N ILE A 109 -24.04 -0.78 5.44
CA ILE A 109 -22.70 -1.31 5.19
C ILE A 109 -22.87 -2.56 4.34
N GLU A 110 -22.16 -2.64 3.23
CA GLU A 110 -22.27 -3.72 2.26
C GLU A 110 -20.89 -4.33 1.99
N PHE A 111 -20.87 -5.62 1.69
CA PHE A 111 -19.68 -6.34 1.26
C PHE A 111 -19.91 -6.79 -0.19
N GLU A 112 -19.06 -6.29 -1.10
CA GLU A 112 -19.15 -6.59 -2.53
C GLU A 112 -17.86 -7.23 -3.03
N GLU A 113 -17.98 -8.29 -3.84
CA GLU A 113 -16.88 -8.90 -4.59
C GLU A 113 -16.95 -8.43 -6.04
N HIS A 114 -15.91 -7.75 -6.52
CA HIS A 114 -15.75 -7.41 -7.94
C HIS A 114 -14.54 -8.17 -8.50
N ARG A 115 -14.77 -8.96 -9.55
CA ARG A 115 -13.70 -9.65 -10.28
C ARG A 115 -13.26 -8.77 -11.44
N ILE A 116 -11.96 -8.54 -11.53
CA ILE A 116 -11.35 -7.83 -12.66
C ILE A 116 -10.67 -8.92 -13.50
N GLU A 117 -11.03 -9.00 -14.79
CA GLU A 117 -10.35 -9.85 -15.78
C GLU A 117 -9.05 -9.20 -16.28
#